data_AF-A0A843DBY1-F1
#
_entry.id   AF-A0A843DBY1-F1
#
_cell.length_a   1.000
_cell.length_b   1.000
_cell.length_c   1.000
_cell.angle_alpha   90.00
_cell.angle_beta   90.00
_cell.angle_gamma   90.00
#
_symmetry.space_group_name_H-M   'P 1'
#
loop_
_entity.id
_entity.type
_entity.pdbx_description
1 polymer ?
#
loop_
_entity_poly.entity_id
_entity_poly.type
_entity_poly.pdbx_seq_one_letter_code
_entity_poly.pdbx_strand_id
1 'polypeptide(L)'
;MKKNEGDIIFENHLDFKDKSIPEAILGYGPFMAEPYYGHRARLYYEDLYTQPDKMAEVILKANDLGMNAINLVNDDNILKAFDLACDNGCEMQVIATIGKSDVDYLNPNYEVACEVDWESDIELFSGYDTPLMLVDEFITDAYKWNLTSKILNSINDSGALSGIVTAFPYRTTDLLKQDNLDMDLFDFYMIPLNSFAYMMDTPS
;
A
#
# COMPACT_ATOMS: atom_id res chain seq x y z
N MET A 1 -6.39 -24.52 -15.71
CA MET A 1 -5.22 -25.42 -15.52
C MET A 1 -5.53 -26.40 -14.39
N LYS A 2 -5.04 -27.65 -14.44
CA LYS A 2 -5.16 -28.58 -13.31
C LYS A 2 -4.14 -28.17 -12.24
N LYS A 3 -4.62 -27.83 -11.03
CA LYS A 3 -3.83 -27.46 -9.84
C LYS A 3 -3.03 -28.68 -9.36
N ASN A 4 -1.76 -28.50 -9.00
CA ASN A 4 -0.91 -29.59 -8.49
C ASN A 4 -1.02 -29.66 -6.96
N GLU A 5 -0.95 -30.86 -6.39
CA GLU A 5 -0.82 -31.03 -4.93
C GLU A 5 0.55 -30.49 -4.48
N GLY A 6 0.55 -29.42 -3.68
CA GLY A 6 1.76 -28.80 -3.11
C GLY A 6 1.91 -27.30 -3.34
N ASP A 7 1.06 -26.68 -4.17
CA ASP A 7 1.06 -25.23 -4.35
C ASP A 7 0.54 -24.54 -3.07
N ILE A 8 1.31 -23.58 -2.52
CA ILE A 8 0.83 -22.69 -1.47
C ILE A 8 -0.20 -21.76 -2.10
N ILE A 9 -1.44 -21.82 -1.63
CA ILE A 9 -2.53 -20.98 -2.10
C ILE A 9 -2.88 -20.00 -0.98
N PHE A 10 -2.89 -18.71 -1.31
CA PHE A 10 -3.11 -17.63 -0.36
C PHE A 10 -4.59 -17.22 -0.27
N GLU A 11 -5.47 -18.19 -0.03
CA GLU A 11 -6.93 -17.99 0.03
C GLU A 11 -7.42 -17.52 1.41
N ASN A 12 -6.54 -17.30 2.38
CA ASN A 12 -6.93 -16.87 3.72
C ASN A 12 -7.35 -15.40 3.76
N HIS A 13 -8.31 -15.10 4.63
CA HIS A 13 -8.84 -13.76 4.85
C HIS A 13 -8.87 -13.46 6.35
N LEU A 14 -8.57 -12.20 6.68
CA LEU A 14 -8.81 -11.58 7.97
C LEU A 14 -10.18 -10.91 7.94
N ASP A 15 -11.11 -11.45 8.73
CA ASP A 15 -12.40 -10.80 8.98
C ASP A 15 -12.25 -9.81 10.13
N PHE A 16 -12.46 -8.52 9.85
CA PHE A 16 -12.35 -7.44 10.83
C PHE A 16 -13.48 -6.43 10.64
N LYS A 17 -14.19 -6.11 11.73
CA LYS A 17 -15.47 -5.38 11.71
C LYS A 17 -16.43 -6.03 10.70
N ASP A 18 -16.85 -5.30 9.68
CA ASP A 18 -17.75 -5.74 8.61
C ASP A 18 -17.04 -6.00 7.27
N LYS A 19 -15.70 -6.09 7.27
CA LYS A 19 -14.87 -6.33 6.09
C LYS A 19 -14.13 -7.67 6.17
N SER A 20 -13.85 -8.23 5.00
CA SER A 20 -12.98 -9.40 4.83
C SER A 20 -11.80 -8.99 3.96
N ILE A 21 -10.57 -9.15 4.46
CA ILE A 21 -9.34 -8.67 3.83
C ILE A 21 -8.40 -9.86 3.59
N PRO A 22 -7.93 -10.12 2.36
CA PRO A 22 -6.93 -11.15 2.07
C PRO A 22 -5.66 -10.96 2.90
N GLU A 23 -5.16 -12.04 3.51
CA GLU A 23 -3.96 -12.00 4.37
C GLU A 23 -2.67 -11.74 3.58
N ALA A 24 -2.69 -11.99 2.28
CA ALA A 24 -1.56 -11.77 1.39
C ALA A 24 -1.93 -10.77 0.29
N ILE A 25 -1.07 -9.76 0.15
CA ILE A 25 -1.31 -8.60 -0.71
C ILE A 25 -0.13 -8.50 -1.68
N LEU A 26 -0.44 -8.36 -2.97
CA LEU A 26 0.57 -8.04 -3.99
C LEU A 26 1.03 -6.59 -3.81
N GLY A 27 2.29 -6.38 -3.45
CA GLY A 27 2.85 -5.02 -3.31
C GLY A 27 3.17 -4.36 -4.66
N TYR A 28 3.03 -3.03 -4.73
CA TYR A 28 3.30 -2.25 -5.94
C TYR A 28 4.77 -1.84 -6.12
N GLY A 29 5.64 -2.01 -5.11
CA GLY A 29 7.00 -1.45 -5.11
C GLY A 29 7.81 -1.70 -6.40
N PRO A 30 7.90 -2.95 -6.91
CA PRO A 30 8.58 -3.22 -8.18
C PRO A 30 7.93 -2.55 -9.40
N PHE A 31 6.62 -2.27 -9.37
CA PHE A 31 5.93 -1.57 -10.45
C PHE A 31 6.33 -0.09 -10.52
N MET A 32 6.58 0.56 -9.38
CA MET A 32 7.03 1.95 -9.32
C MET A 32 8.50 2.16 -9.74
N ALA A 33 9.28 1.08 -9.87
CA ALA A 33 10.68 1.14 -10.30
C ALA A 33 11.56 2.13 -9.50
N GLU A 34 11.31 2.24 -8.20
CA GLU A 34 11.91 3.30 -7.37
C GLU A 34 13.45 3.16 -7.23
N PRO A 35 14.18 4.28 -7.07
CA PRO A 35 15.65 4.28 -7.08
C PRO A 35 16.31 3.39 -6.01
N TYR A 36 15.66 3.14 -4.88
CA TYR A 36 16.21 2.29 -3.82
C TYR A 36 16.39 0.82 -4.22
N TYR A 37 15.79 0.37 -5.33
CA TYR A 37 16.09 -0.93 -5.94
C TYR A 37 17.47 -0.98 -6.65
N GLY A 38 18.21 0.14 -6.67
CA GLY A 38 19.52 0.24 -7.28
C GLY A 38 19.49 -0.11 -8.77
N HIS A 39 20.40 -0.97 -9.24
CA HIS A 39 20.46 -1.35 -10.65
C HIS A 39 19.21 -2.06 -11.16
N ARG A 40 18.39 -2.66 -10.28
CA ARG A 40 17.13 -3.29 -10.69
C ARG A 40 16.04 -2.29 -11.03
N ALA A 41 16.10 -1.06 -10.48
CA ALA A 41 15.16 0.01 -10.79
C ALA A 41 15.06 0.25 -12.30
N ARG A 42 16.20 0.22 -13.01
CA ARG A 42 16.22 0.34 -14.47
C ARG A 42 15.47 -0.79 -15.18
N LEU A 43 15.65 -2.03 -14.73
CA LEU A 43 14.95 -3.19 -15.30
C LEU A 43 13.45 -3.09 -15.03
N TYR A 44 13.06 -2.73 -13.81
CA TYR A 44 11.65 -2.50 -13.47
C TYR A 44 11.03 -1.37 -14.28
N TYR A 45 11.78 -0.29 -14.52
CA TYR A 45 11.30 0.82 -15.32
C TYR A 45 11.07 0.41 -16.79
N GLU A 46 12.07 -0.24 -17.38
CA GLU A 46 12.04 -0.68 -18.77
C GLU A 46 11.03 -1.81 -18.99
N ASP A 47 10.94 -2.80 -18.09
CA ASP A 47 10.13 -4.01 -18.27
C ASP A 47 8.70 -3.91 -17.69
N LEU A 48 8.47 -3.06 -16.69
CA LEU A 48 7.19 -2.96 -15.97
C LEU A 48 6.60 -1.55 -16.01
N TYR A 49 7.22 -0.54 -15.38
CA TYR A 49 6.61 0.79 -15.19
C TYR A 49 6.12 1.42 -16.51
N THR A 50 6.95 1.35 -17.55
CA THR A 50 6.61 1.88 -18.89
C THR A 50 5.75 0.95 -19.74
N GLN A 51 5.40 -0.23 -19.23
CA GLN A 51 4.67 -1.29 -19.93
C GLN A 51 3.47 -1.80 -19.10
N PRO A 52 2.37 -1.02 -18.99
CA PRO A 52 1.17 -1.42 -18.24
C PRO A 52 0.59 -2.79 -18.62
N ASP A 53 0.67 -3.19 -19.90
CA ASP A 53 0.21 -4.52 -20.34
C ASP A 53 1.01 -5.65 -19.68
N LYS A 54 2.33 -5.48 -19.51
CA LYS A 54 3.18 -6.46 -18.82
C LYS A 54 2.94 -6.47 -17.32
N MET A 55 2.68 -5.30 -16.72
CA MET A 55 2.27 -5.24 -15.31
C MET A 55 0.93 -5.97 -15.11
N ALA A 56 -0.04 -5.79 -16.02
CA ALA A 56 -1.31 -6.49 -16.00
C ALA A 56 -1.13 -8.02 -16.07
N GLU A 57 -0.21 -8.52 -16.91
CA GLU A 57 0.14 -9.95 -16.97
C GLU A 57 0.67 -10.47 -15.62
N VAL A 58 1.50 -9.69 -14.91
CA VAL A 58 2.00 -10.06 -13.58
C VAL A 58 0.87 -10.07 -12.54
N ILE A 59 -0.01 -9.07 -12.56
CA ILE A 59 -1.16 -8.95 -11.65
C ILE A 59 -2.12 -10.13 -11.87
N LEU A 60 -2.52 -10.40 -13.12
CA LEU A 60 -3.34 -11.55 -13.50
C LEU A 60 -2.71 -12.85 -13.05
N LYS A 61 -1.39 -13.00 -13.27
CA LYS A 61 -0.70 -14.23 -12.88
C LYS A 61 -0.65 -14.40 -11.37
N ALA A 62 -0.53 -13.33 -10.60
CA ALA A 62 -0.62 -13.36 -9.15
C ALA A 62 -2.03 -13.77 -8.70
N ASN A 63 -3.08 -13.25 -9.35
CA ASN A 63 -4.47 -13.64 -9.05
C ASN A 63 -4.73 -15.12 -9.34
N ASP A 64 -4.24 -15.64 -10.47
CA ASP A 64 -4.26 -17.08 -10.81
C ASP A 64 -3.61 -17.98 -9.73
N LEU A 65 -2.67 -17.43 -8.97
CA LEU A 65 -1.94 -18.11 -7.90
C LEU A 65 -2.59 -17.90 -6.52
N GLY A 66 -3.75 -17.24 -6.46
CA GLY A 66 -4.53 -17.02 -5.25
C GLY A 66 -4.21 -15.73 -4.50
N MET A 67 -3.46 -14.80 -5.09
CA MET A 67 -3.40 -13.43 -4.54
C MET A 67 -4.72 -12.72 -4.83
N ASN A 68 -5.48 -12.41 -3.79
CA ASN A 68 -6.80 -11.79 -3.92
C ASN A 68 -6.81 -10.31 -3.50
N ALA A 69 -5.65 -9.73 -3.20
CA ALA A 69 -5.49 -8.30 -2.93
C ALA A 69 -4.22 -7.75 -3.58
N ILE A 70 -4.27 -6.46 -3.92
CA ILE A 70 -3.14 -5.67 -4.40
C ILE A 70 -3.07 -4.37 -3.61
N ASN A 71 -1.87 -3.97 -3.21
CA ASN A 71 -1.65 -2.63 -2.70
C ASN A 71 -1.44 -1.67 -3.87
N LEU A 72 -2.26 -0.63 -3.98
CA LEU A 72 -2.20 0.35 -5.08
C LEU A 72 -1.92 1.77 -4.58
N VAL A 73 -1.30 2.55 -5.46
CA VAL A 73 -1.04 3.99 -5.32
C VAL A 73 -1.62 4.73 -6.51
N ASN A 74 -1.86 6.04 -6.36
CA ASN A 74 -2.33 6.89 -7.44
C ASN A 74 -1.19 7.18 -8.45
N ASP A 75 -0.88 6.17 -9.28
CA ASP A 75 0.02 6.28 -10.42
C ASP A 75 -0.67 5.78 -11.69
N ASP A 76 -0.69 6.62 -12.73
CA ASP A 76 -1.40 6.37 -13.98
C ASP A 76 -1.03 5.03 -14.64
N ASN A 77 0.25 4.63 -14.60
CA ASN A 77 0.68 3.40 -15.26
C ASN A 77 0.25 2.16 -14.47
N ILE A 78 0.31 2.24 -13.14
CA ILE A 78 -0.10 1.14 -12.26
C ILE A 78 -1.62 0.98 -12.26
N LEU A 79 -2.38 2.08 -12.16
CA LEU A 79 -3.84 2.07 -12.24
C LEU A 79 -4.30 1.48 -13.57
N LYS A 80 -3.71 1.93 -14.69
CA LYS A 80 -3.98 1.37 -16.01
C LYS A 80 -3.67 -0.12 -16.09
N ALA A 81 -2.56 -0.57 -15.50
CA ALA A 81 -2.22 -1.99 -15.47
C ALA A 81 -3.22 -2.82 -14.66
N PHE A 82 -3.69 -2.29 -13.53
CA PHE A 82 -4.70 -2.94 -12.72
C PHE A 82 -6.05 -3.01 -13.45
N ASP A 83 -6.50 -1.92 -14.06
CA ASP A 83 -7.74 -1.90 -14.85
C ASP A 83 -7.67 -2.92 -16.01
N LEU A 84 -6.54 -2.98 -16.72
CA LEU A 84 -6.31 -3.99 -17.76
C LEU A 84 -6.35 -5.42 -17.20
N ALA A 85 -5.83 -5.66 -15.99
CA ALA A 85 -5.94 -6.96 -15.35
C ALA A 85 -7.40 -7.28 -15.00
N CYS A 86 -8.17 -6.33 -14.46
CA CYS A 86 -9.59 -6.49 -14.16
C CYS A 86 -10.41 -6.80 -15.43
N ASP A 87 -10.16 -6.09 -16.52
CA ASP A 87 -10.77 -6.35 -17.84
C ASP A 87 -10.50 -7.77 -18.36
N ASN A 88 -9.41 -8.40 -17.89
CA ASN A 88 -9.01 -9.76 -18.22
C ASN A 88 -9.38 -10.80 -17.13
N GLY A 89 -10.23 -10.43 -16.17
CA GLY A 89 -10.79 -11.34 -15.17
C GLY A 89 -10.05 -11.39 -13.83
N CYS A 90 -9.22 -10.39 -13.52
CA CYS A 90 -8.66 -10.24 -12.18
C CYS A 90 -9.76 -9.87 -11.18
N GLU A 91 -9.87 -10.63 -10.09
CA GLU A 91 -10.79 -10.36 -8.98
C GLU A 91 -9.99 -10.10 -7.70
N MET A 92 -9.25 -8.99 -7.67
CA MET A 92 -8.49 -8.56 -6.48
C MET A 92 -9.17 -7.38 -5.80
N GLN A 93 -9.15 -7.39 -4.47
CA GLN A 93 -9.41 -6.21 -3.65
C GLN A 93 -8.23 -5.23 -3.68
N VAL A 94 -8.53 -3.95 -3.48
CA VAL A 94 -7.53 -2.89 -3.42
C VAL A 94 -7.24 -2.53 -1.97
N ILE A 95 -5.96 -2.55 -1.61
CA ILE A 95 -5.44 -1.95 -0.38
C ILE A 95 -4.77 -0.64 -0.78
N ALA A 96 -5.47 0.47 -0.61
CA ALA A 96 -4.99 1.75 -1.15
C ALA A 96 -3.94 2.39 -0.25
N THR A 97 -2.91 2.99 -0.84
CA THR A 97 -2.00 3.92 -0.17
C THR A 97 -2.41 5.35 -0.52
N ILE A 98 -2.74 6.14 0.49
CA ILE A 98 -3.29 7.48 0.39
C ILE A 98 -2.19 8.51 0.66
N GLY A 99 -2.06 9.47 -0.25
CA GLY A 99 -1.09 10.54 -0.17
C GLY A 99 0.33 10.11 -0.57
N LYS A 100 0.46 9.15 -1.51
CA LYS A 100 1.77 8.81 -2.06
C LYS A 100 2.36 10.04 -2.75
N SER A 101 3.56 10.42 -2.35
CA SER A 101 4.30 11.56 -2.90
C SER A 101 5.47 11.12 -3.79
N ASP A 102 5.90 11.99 -4.70
CA ASP A 102 7.12 11.83 -5.51
C ASP A 102 8.36 12.31 -4.73
N VAL A 103 8.50 11.84 -3.50
CA VAL A 103 9.61 12.19 -2.61
C VAL A 103 10.72 11.14 -2.72
N ASP A 104 11.97 11.60 -2.75
CA ASP A 104 13.13 10.73 -2.75
C ASP A 104 13.24 9.97 -1.43
N TYR A 105 13.02 8.66 -1.50
CA TYR A 105 13.18 7.73 -0.37
C TYR A 105 14.53 7.83 0.35
N LEU A 106 15.62 8.17 -0.35
CA LEU A 106 16.95 8.22 0.23
C LEU A 106 17.22 9.53 0.99
N ASN A 107 16.49 10.61 0.64
CA ASN A 107 16.58 11.89 1.30
C ASN A 107 15.21 12.59 1.30
N PRO A 108 14.28 12.10 2.13
CA PRO A 108 12.89 12.52 2.04
C PRO A 108 12.71 13.96 2.52
N ASN A 109 11.93 14.72 1.75
CA ASN A 109 11.41 16.01 2.16
C ASN A 109 9.99 15.82 2.70
N TYR A 110 9.88 15.67 4.01
CA TYR A 110 8.62 15.43 4.70
C TYR A 110 7.64 16.61 4.60
N GLU A 111 8.14 17.84 4.41
CA GLU A 111 7.29 18.99 4.15
C GLU A 111 6.56 18.84 2.82
N VAL A 112 7.28 18.46 1.76
CA VAL A 112 6.72 18.22 0.42
C VAL A 112 5.80 17.01 0.42
N ALA A 113 6.15 15.93 1.13
CA ALA A 113 5.29 14.75 1.24
C ALA A 113 3.89 15.06 1.80
N CYS A 114 3.79 16.08 2.66
CA CYS A 114 2.52 16.51 3.26
C CYS A 114 1.70 17.45 2.37
N GLU A 115 2.22 17.90 1.22
CA GLU A 115 1.56 18.82 0.28
C GLU A 115 0.98 18.07 -0.93
N VAL A 116 0.44 16.87 -0.70
CA VAL A 116 -0.21 16.04 -1.72
C VAL A 116 -1.72 16.14 -1.69
N ASP A 117 -2.35 15.88 -2.83
CA ASP A 117 -3.80 15.84 -2.99
C ASP A 117 -4.37 14.46 -2.58
N TRP A 118 -4.34 14.18 -1.28
CA TRP A 118 -4.83 12.92 -0.71
C TRP A 118 -6.36 12.79 -0.75
N GLU A 119 -7.10 13.90 -0.93
CA GLU A 119 -8.57 13.86 -1.03
C GLU A 119 -8.99 13.18 -2.35
N SER A 120 -8.32 13.56 -3.46
CA SER A 120 -8.51 12.93 -4.77
C SER A 120 -8.15 11.44 -4.76
N ASP A 121 -7.15 11.02 -3.98
CA ASP A 121 -6.82 9.59 -3.82
C ASP A 121 -7.98 8.81 -3.20
N ILE A 122 -8.61 9.33 -2.15
CA ILE A 122 -9.75 8.67 -1.49
C ILE A 122 -10.93 8.56 -2.46
N GLU A 123 -11.23 9.62 -3.22
CA GLU A 123 -12.29 9.59 -4.25
C GLU A 123 -12.00 8.54 -5.32
N LEU A 124 -10.78 8.52 -5.84
CA LEU A 124 -10.32 7.53 -6.82
C LEU A 124 -10.49 6.10 -6.30
N PHE A 125 -9.95 5.80 -5.11
CA PHE A 125 -9.96 4.46 -4.57
C PHE A 125 -11.33 3.99 -4.08
N SER A 126 -12.25 4.91 -3.81
CA SER A 126 -13.67 4.58 -3.57
C SER A 126 -14.36 4.00 -4.81
N GLY A 127 -13.76 4.15 -6.00
CA GLY A 127 -14.24 3.55 -7.25
C GLY A 127 -13.91 2.06 -7.42
N TYR A 128 -13.02 1.52 -6.58
CA TYR A 128 -12.62 0.11 -6.59
C TYR A 128 -13.20 -0.67 -5.38
N ASP A 129 -13.07 -1.99 -5.36
CA ASP A 129 -13.34 -2.80 -4.16
C ASP A 129 -12.22 -2.60 -3.13
N THR A 130 -12.31 -1.52 -2.36
CA THR A 130 -11.25 -1.05 -1.45
C THR A 130 -11.68 -1.18 0.02
N PRO A 131 -11.46 -2.33 0.68
CA PRO A 131 -11.83 -2.52 2.09
C PRO A 131 -10.93 -1.73 3.07
N LEU A 132 -9.72 -1.36 2.65
CA LEU A 132 -8.70 -0.74 3.51
C LEU A 132 -7.92 0.33 2.73
N MET A 133 -7.79 1.51 3.35
CA MET A 133 -6.91 2.58 2.88
C MET A 133 -5.90 2.94 3.97
N LEU A 134 -4.65 3.13 3.58
CA LEU A 134 -3.51 3.36 4.47
C LEU A 134 -2.86 4.70 4.16
N VAL A 135 -2.63 5.53 5.18
CA VAL A 135 -1.87 6.78 5.03
C VAL A 135 -0.41 6.44 4.75
N ASP A 136 0.13 7.00 3.68
CA ASP A 136 1.52 6.82 3.22
C ASP A 136 2.55 7.06 4.33
N GLU A 137 3.66 6.32 4.29
CA GLU A 137 4.69 6.41 5.33
C GLU A 137 5.30 7.81 5.44
N PHE A 138 5.46 8.56 4.35
CA PHE A 138 6.09 9.88 4.44
C PHE A 138 5.19 10.89 5.15
N ILE A 139 3.86 10.75 5.03
CA ILE A 139 2.93 11.59 5.78
C ILE A 139 2.94 11.18 7.26
N THR A 140 2.89 9.88 7.54
CA THR A 140 2.91 9.36 8.91
C THR A 140 4.20 9.73 9.63
N ASP A 141 5.35 9.56 8.97
CA ASP A 141 6.69 9.78 9.52
C ASP A 141 7.08 11.27 9.54
N ALA A 142 6.29 12.15 8.92
CA ALA A 142 6.38 13.60 9.14
C ALA A 142 5.87 14.01 10.53
N TYR A 143 5.14 13.12 11.22
CA TYR A 143 4.59 13.33 12.57
C TYR A 143 3.70 14.58 12.70
N LYS A 144 3.09 15.01 11.59
CA LYS A 144 2.08 16.07 11.57
C LYS A 144 0.72 15.47 11.92
N TRP A 145 0.54 15.04 13.16
CA TRP A 145 -0.62 14.27 13.60
C TRP A 145 -1.98 14.88 13.25
N ASN A 146 -2.10 16.22 13.27
CA ASN A 146 -3.31 16.91 12.82
C ASN A 146 -3.66 16.65 11.35
N LEU A 147 -2.66 16.48 10.47
CA LEU A 147 -2.86 16.09 9.08
C LEU A 147 -3.24 14.61 9.01
N THR A 148 -2.48 13.74 9.66
CA THR A 148 -2.78 12.29 9.71
C THR A 148 -4.21 12.03 10.20
N SER A 149 -4.65 12.70 11.27
CA SER A 149 -6.03 12.58 11.77
C SER A 149 -7.07 13.03 10.76
N LYS A 150 -6.83 14.09 9.97
CA LYS A 150 -7.77 14.54 8.94
C LYS A 150 -7.93 13.49 7.85
N ILE A 151 -6.82 12.93 7.39
CA ILE A 151 -6.81 11.89 6.36
C ILE A 151 -7.55 10.65 6.87
N LEU A 152 -7.23 10.18 8.07
CA LEU A 152 -7.88 9.01 8.68
C LEU A 152 -9.39 9.21 8.84
N ASN A 153 -9.84 10.37 9.30
CA ASN A 153 -11.27 10.68 9.37
C ASN A 153 -11.93 10.64 7.98
N SER A 154 -11.29 11.22 6.96
CA SER A 154 -11.83 11.19 5.60
C SER A 154 -11.89 9.78 5.02
N ILE A 155 -10.91 8.92 5.34
CA ILE A 155 -10.95 7.50 4.96
C ILE A 155 -12.14 6.82 5.66
N ASN A 156 -12.30 7.02 6.97
CA ASN A 156 -13.42 6.41 7.72
C ASN A 156 -14.79 6.87 7.19
N ASP A 157 -14.91 8.15 6.80
CA ASP A 157 -16.13 8.72 6.20
C ASP A 157 -16.47 8.10 4.83
N SER A 158 -15.47 7.56 4.11
CA SER A 158 -15.68 6.80 2.86
C SER A 158 -16.25 5.38 3.09
N GLY A 159 -16.20 4.88 4.33
CA GLY A 159 -16.63 3.53 4.70
C GLY A 159 -15.56 2.44 4.49
N ALA A 160 -14.34 2.81 4.11
CA ALA A 160 -13.17 1.95 4.18
C ALA A 160 -12.61 1.89 5.61
N LEU A 161 -11.92 0.80 5.94
CA LEU A 161 -11.08 0.76 7.14
C LEU A 161 -9.86 1.65 6.90
N SER A 162 -9.39 2.31 7.95
CA SER A 162 -8.24 3.19 7.87
C SER A 162 -7.03 2.62 8.61
N GLY A 163 -5.84 3.00 8.15
CA GLY A 163 -4.60 2.64 8.79
C GLY A 163 -3.47 3.60 8.47
N ILE A 164 -2.33 3.39 9.12
CA ILE A 164 -1.11 4.15 8.87
C ILE A 164 0.02 3.19 8.50
N VAL A 165 0.91 3.63 7.61
CA VAL A 165 2.17 2.96 7.28
C VAL A 165 3.32 3.74 7.91
N THR A 166 4.38 3.08 8.36
CA THR A 166 5.60 3.76 8.83
C THR A 166 6.85 3.01 8.41
N ALA A 167 7.91 3.75 8.11
CA ALA A 167 9.25 3.20 7.94
C ALA A 167 10.02 3.10 9.28
N PHE A 168 9.47 3.63 10.37
CA PHE A 168 10.10 3.71 11.70
C PHE A 168 9.20 3.12 12.80
N PRO A 169 8.94 1.80 12.80
CA PRO A 169 8.01 1.18 13.72
C PRO A 169 8.24 1.48 15.20
N TYR A 170 9.48 1.45 15.69
CA TYR A 170 9.78 1.71 17.10
C TYR A 170 9.53 3.17 17.47
N ARG A 171 10.06 4.09 16.68
CA ARG A 171 9.90 5.52 16.91
C ARG A 171 8.43 5.95 16.85
N THR A 172 7.73 5.52 15.80
CA THR A 172 6.33 5.84 15.57
C THR A 172 5.47 5.24 16.69
N THR A 173 5.71 3.99 17.07
CA THR A 173 5.00 3.36 18.20
C THR A 173 5.22 4.12 19.52
N ASP A 174 6.44 4.59 19.80
CA ASP A 174 6.71 5.36 21.02
C ASP A 174 6.08 6.75 21.03
N LEU A 175 5.90 7.36 19.86
CA LEU A 175 5.14 8.61 19.72
C LEU A 175 3.63 8.37 19.90
N LEU A 176 3.08 7.27 19.37
CA LEU A 176 1.66 6.94 19.53
C LEU A 176 1.27 6.72 21.00
N LYS A 177 2.14 6.11 21.81
CA LYS A 177 1.94 5.93 23.26
C LYS A 177 1.85 7.24 24.06
N GLN A 178 2.23 8.37 23.46
CA GLN A 178 2.20 9.70 24.10
C GLN A 178 0.91 10.46 23.78
N ASP A 179 -0.14 9.75 23.34
CA ASP A 179 -1.45 10.32 22.97
C ASP A 179 -1.36 11.39 21.87
N ASN A 180 -0.39 11.25 20.97
CA ASN A 180 -0.16 12.17 19.86
C ASN A 180 -1.20 12.03 18.73
N LEU A 181 -1.75 10.83 18.56
CA LEU A 181 -2.79 10.49 17.60
C LEU A 181 -3.84 9.65 18.33
N ASP A 182 -5.12 9.96 18.11
CA ASP A 182 -6.21 9.17 18.66
C ASP A 182 -6.20 7.77 18.02
N MET A 183 -5.96 6.76 18.86
CA MET A 183 -5.81 5.36 18.44
C MET A 183 -7.14 4.75 17.98
N ASP A 184 -8.28 5.37 18.30
CA ASP A 184 -9.59 4.93 17.80
C ASP A 184 -9.85 5.40 16.35
N LEU A 185 -8.99 6.26 15.79
CA LEU A 185 -9.12 6.75 14.41
C LEU A 185 -8.71 5.75 13.35
N PHE A 186 -7.90 4.74 13.68
CA PHE A 186 -7.38 3.79 12.70
C PHE A 186 -7.39 2.37 13.23
N ASP A 187 -7.59 1.42 12.32
CA ASP A 187 -7.73 0.00 12.61
C ASP A 187 -6.45 -0.79 12.29
N PHE A 188 -5.65 -0.29 11.35
CA PHE A 188 -4.48 -0.98 10.82
C PHE A 188 -3.18 -0.19 11.02
N TYR A 189 -2.13 -0.90 11.39
CA TYR A 189 -0.79 -0.36 11.51
C TYR A 189 0.18 -1.23 10.70
N MET A 190 0.62 -0.72 9.55
CA MET A 190 1.54 -1.43 8.66
C MET A 190 2.97 -1.05 9.00
N ILE A 191 3.78 -2.06 9.33
CA ILE A 191 5.18 -1.92 9.71
C ILE A 191 6.08 -2.86 8.90
N PRO A 192 7.33 -2.48 8.64
CA PRO A 192 8.33 -3.42 8.14
C PRO A 192 8.61 -4.49 9.20
N LEU A 193 8.57 -5.75 8.77
CA LEU A 193 8.92 -6.90 9.61
C LEU A 193 9.68 -7.93 8.78
N ASN A 194 10.90 -8.25 9.19
CA ASN A 194 11.71 -9.29 8.55
C ASN A 194 12.73 -9.90 9.53
N SER A 195 13.25 -11.07 9.16
CA SER A 195 14.21 -11.81 9.97
C SER A 195 15.57 -11.14 10.14
N PHE A 196 15.87 -10.10 9.35
CA PHE A 196 17.15 -9.39 9.38
C PHE A 196 17.08 -8.05 10.16
N ALA A 197 15.94 -7.74 10.77
CA ALA A 197 15.67 -6.43 11.38
C ALA A 197 15.90 -5.23 10.42
N TYR A 198 15.92 -5.47 9.11
CA TYR A 198 16.12 -4.44 8.10
C TYR A 198 14.93 -3.48 8.11
N MET A 199 15.18 -2.16 8.09
CA MET A 199 14.15 -1.13 8.16
C MET A 199 13.24 -1.18 9.41
N MET A 200 13.60 -1.93 10.46
CA MET A 200 12.80 -2.01 11.70
C MET A 200 13.21 -0.98 12.77
N ASP A 201 13.98 0.06 12.40
CA ASP A 201 14.47 1.16 13.26
C ASP A 201 14.85 0.80 14.72
N THR A 202 15.42 -0.39 14.90
CA THR A 202 15.76 -0.98 16.21
C THR A 202 17.24 -1.39 16.24
N PRO A 203 17.89 -1.42 17.42
CA PRO A 203 19.24 -1.95 17.54
C PRO A 203 19.30 -3.41 17.06
N SER A 204 20.21 -3.68 16.13
CA SER A 204 20.57 -5.04 15.66
C SER A 204 21.47 -5.77 16.64
#